data_AF-A0A8C9KTA5-F1
#
_entry.id   AF-A0A8C9KTA5-F1
#
_cell.length_a   1.000
_cell.length_b   1.000
_cell.length_c   1.000
_cell.angle_alpha   90.00
_cell.angle_beta   90.00
_cell.angle_gamma   90.00
#
_symmetry.space_group_name_H-M   'P 1'
#
loop_
_entity.id
_entity.type
_entity.pdbx_description
1 polymer ?
#
loop_
_entity_poly.entity_id
_entity_poly.type
_entity_poly.pdbx_seq_one_letter_code
_entity_poly.pdbx_strand_id
1 'polypeptide(L)' 'MVGTGPGGRTSSLARCSIVTYEGDVVYDSYVRPEAPIVDYRTRWSGIRPRHMARAVPFRRAQQQV' A
#
# COMPACT_ATOMS: atom_id res chain seq x y z
N MET A 1 -0.95 4.82 -2.51
CA MET A 1 -0.82 4.11 -3.79
C MET A 1 0.57 4.29 -4.37
N VAL A 2 1.03 3.33 -5.18
CA VAL A 2 2.33 3.33 -5.87
C VAL A 2 2.13 2.98 -7.35
N GLY A 3 3.09 3.33 -8.20
CA GLY A 3 3.13 3.01 -9.62
C GLY A 3 3.83 1.66 -9.88
N THR A 4 3.17 0.78 -10.62
CA THR A 4 3.67 -0.52 -11.07
C THR A 4 3.57 -0.65 -12.60
N GLY A 5 4.23 -1.65 -13.16
CA GLY A 5 4.23 -1.93 -14.61
C GLY A 5 5.02 -0.92 -15.45
N PRO A 6 4.95 -1.02 -16.80
CA PRO A 6 5.73 -0.19 -17.71
C PRO A 6 5.49 1.31 -17.47
N GLY A 7 6.57 2.05 -17.20
CA GLY A 7 6.51 3.48 -16.90
C GLY A 7 5.78 3.86 -15.61
N GLY A 8 5.49 2.89 -14.73
CA GLY A 8 4.82 3.14 -13.45
C GLY A 8 3.41 3.73 -13.58
N ARG A 9 2.74 3.53 -14.73
CA ARG A 9 1.44 4.14 -15.04
C ARG A 9 0.28 3.42 -14.35
N THR A 10 0.43 2.12 -14.08
CA THR A 10 -0.57 1.34 -13.36
C THR A 10 -0.51 1.66 -11.87
N SER A 11 -1.65 1.98 -11.27
CA SER A 11 -1.72 2.27 -9.85
C SER A 11 -1.97 1.00 -9.04
N SER A 12 -1.21 0.80 -7.97
CA SER A 12 -1.38 -0.33 -7.05
C SER A 12 -1.44 0.10 -5.58
N LEU A 13 -2.13 -0.69 -4.76
CA LEU A 13 -2.29 -0.45 -3.32
C LEU A 13 -0.95 -0.63 -2.58
N ALA A 14 -0.65 0.29 -1.67
CA ALA A 14 0.61 0.26 -0.91
C ALA A 14 0.45 0.46 0.61
N ARG A 15 -0.70 0.98 1.04
CA ARG A 15 -1.12 1.10 2.43
C ARG A 15 -2.65 1.16 2.44
N CYS A 16 -3.26 0.52 3.42
CA CYS A 16 -4.69 0.63 3.68
C CYS A 16 -4.86 0.97 5.16
N SER A 17 -5.72 1.94 5.44
CA SER A 17 -6.08 2.36 6.79
C SER A 17 -7.60 2.37 6.87
N ILE A 18 -8.16 1.61 7.81
CA ILE A 18 -9.60 1.50 8.09
C ILE A 18 -9.80 2.09 9.48
N VAL A 19 -10.77 3.00 9.57
CA VAL A 19 -11.10 3.70 10.80
C VAL A 19 -12.59 3.56 11.09
N THR A 20 -12.96 3.57 12.37
CA THR A 20 -14.35 3.65 12.79
C THR A 20 -14.91 5.06 12.57
N TYR A 21 -16.22 5.23 12.79
CA TYR A 21 -16.86 6.55 12.73
C TYR A 21 -16.29 7.51 13.78
N GLU A 22 -15.92 6.98 14.95
CA GLU A 22 -15.33 7.71 16.07
C GLU A 22 -13.85 8.08 15.82
N GLY A 23 -13.25 7.54 14.75
CA GLY A 23 -11.87 7.83 14.36
C GLY A 23 -10.84 6.83 14.88
N ASP A 24 -11.26 5.73 15.51
CA ASP A 24 -10.36 4.69 15.99
C ASP A 24 -9.80 3.88 14.82
N VAL A 25 -8.49 3.58 14.86
CA VAL A 25 -7.82 2.80 13.81
C VAL A 25 -8.09 1.31 14.02
N VAL A 26 -8.92 0.73 13.16
CA VAL A 26 -9.26 -0.71 13.17
C VAL A 26 -8.17 -1.52 12.46
N TYR A 27 -7.64 -0.96 11.38
CA TYR A 27 -6.61 -1.62 10.59
C TYR A 27 -5.73 -0.56 9.93
N ASP A 28 -4.42 -0.65 10.11
CA ASP A 28 -3.47 0.15 9.34
C ASP A 28 -2.27 -0.70 8.99
N SER A 29 -2.07 -0.92 7.69
CA SER A 29 -0.98 -1.78 7.23
C SER A 29 -0.46 -1.36 5.87
N TYR A 30 0.86 -1.46 5.73
CA TYR A 30 1.52 -1.38 4.44
C TYR A 30 1.26 -2.67 3.68
N VAL A 31 0.87 -2.54 2.42
CA VAL A 31 0.51 -3.66 1.56
C VAL A 31 1.52 -3.73 0.43
N ARG A 32 2.08 -4.92 0.18
CA ARG A 32 3.00 -5.15 -0.92
C ARG A 32 2.19 -5.44 -2.19
N PRO A 33 2.30 -4.63 -3.26
CA PRO A 33 1.69 -4.93 -4.54
C PRO A 33 2.19 -6.26 -5.11
N GLU A 34 1.35 -6.94 -5.90
CA GLU A 34 1.75 -8.17 -6.59
C GLU A 34 2.80 -7.90 -7.69
N ALA A 35 2.70 -6.75 -8.37
CA ALA A 35 3.66 -6.32 -9.38
C ALA A 35 4.83 -5.50 -8.78
N PRO A 36 6.03 -5.53 -9.39
CA PRO A 36 7.15 -4.71 -8.96
C PRO A 36 6.81 -3.21 -8.97
N ILE A 37 7.23 -2.51 -7.92
CA ILE A 37 7.08 -1.06 -7.80
C ILE A 37 8.14 -0.39 -8.65
N VAL A 38 7.70 0.43 -9.60
CA VAL A 38 8.59 1.24 -10.46
C VAL A 38 8.67 2.67 -9.96
N ASP A 39 7.57 3.18 -9.39
CA ASP A 39 7.52 4.51 -8.80
C ASP A 39 6.75 4.48 -7.48
N TYR A 40 7.38 4.91 -6.38
CA TYR A 40 6.73 4.96 -5.08
C TYR A 40 5.74 6.12 -4.92
N ARG A 41 5.82 7.12 -5.80
CA ARG A 41 4.97 8.33 -5.76
C ARG A 41 5.00 8.98 -4.37
N THR A 42 6.16 8.96 -3.70
CA THR A 42 6.31 9.32 -2.27
C THR A 42 5.80 10.71 -1.96
N ARG A 43 5.95 11.67 -2.88
CA ARG A 43 5.43 13.04 -2.73
C ARG A 43 3.93 13.08 -2.44
N TRP A 44 3.16 12.15 -3.01
CA TRP A 44 1.71 12.08 -2.84
C TRP A 44 1.29 11.03 -1.82
N SER A 45 1.97 9.88 -1.83
CA SER A 45 1.55 8.71 -1.05
C SER A 45 2.22 8.60 0.33
N GLY A 46 3.34 9.30 0.54
CA GLY A 46 4.21 9.12 1.70
C GLY A 46 4.93 7.76 1.77
N ILE A 47 4.69 6.86 0.80
CA ILE A 47 5.26 5.51 0.79
C ILE A 47 6.73 5.58 0.38
N ARG A 48 7.57 4.88 1.13
CA ARG A 48 9.01 4.77 0.89
C ARG A 48 9.40 3.30 0.73
N PRO A 49 10.53 2.98 0.07
CA PRO A 49 11.01 1.60 -0.07
C PRO A 49 11.09 0.85 1.26
N ARG A 50 11.52 1.52 2.33
CA ARG A 50 11.59 0.95 3.69
C ARG A 50 10.24 0.46 4.24
N HIS A 51 9.12 1.03 3.79
CA HIS A 51 7.79 0.57 4.22
C HIS A 51 7.45 -0.80 3.62
N MET A 52 8.05 -1.16 2.48
CA MET A 52 7.83 -2.45 1.82
C MET A 52 8.60 -3.60 2.48
N ALA A 53 9.60 -3.31 3.31
CA ALA A 53 10.38 -4.34 4.00
C ALA A 53 9.54 -5.17 4.98
N ARG A 54 8.48 -4.57 5.55
CA ARG A 54 7.54 -5.24 6.48
C ARG A 54 6.10 -5.24 5.94
N ALA A 55 5.91 -4.98 4.65
CA ALA A 55 4.58 -4.90 4.07
C ALA A 55 3.94 -6.29 3.95
N VAL A 56 2.64 -6.35 4.25
CA VAL A 56 1.82 -7.56 4.15
C VAL A 56 1.51 -7.84 2.69
N PRO A 57 1.60 -9.09 2.20
CA PRO A 57 1.20 -9.43 0.84
C PRO A 57 -0.26 -9.05 0.57
N PHE A 58 -0.55 -8.54 -0.64
CA PHE A 58 -1.87 -8.07 -1.03
C PHE A 58 -3.00 -9.05 -0.71
N ARG A 59 -2.83 -10.33 -1.07
CA ARG A 59 -3.82 -11.39 -0.79
C ARG A 59 -4.12 -11.59 0.68
N ARG A 60 -3.10 -11.50 1.54
CA ARG A 60 -3.26 -11.63 2.99
C ARG A 60 -3.94 -10.40 3.58
N ALA A 61 -3.59 -9.21 3.10
CA ALA A 61 -4.26 -7.98 3.52
C ALA A 61 -5.75 -7.99 3.15
N GLN A 62 -6.13 -8.55 2.00
CA GLN A 62 -7.54 -8.70 1.61
C GLN A 62 -8.33 -9.67 2.48
N GLN A 63 -7.69 -10.67 3.09
CA GLN A 63 -8.36 -11.63 3.99
C GLN A 63 -8.54 -11.08 5.42
N GLN A 64 -7.84 -10.00 5.75
CA GLN A 64 -7.87 -9.37 7.08
C GLN A 64 -8.91 -8.25 7.18
N VAL A 65 -9.58 -7.95 6.07
CA VAL A 65 -10.59 -6.88 5.93
C VAL A 65 -11.93 -7.50 5.61
#